data_AF-A0A7J4QZ56-F1
#
_entry.id   AF-A0A7J4QZ56-F1
#
_cell.length_a   1.000
_cell.length_b   1.000
_cell.length_c   1.000
_cell.angle_alpha   90.00
_cell.angle_beta   90.00
_cell.angle_gamma   90.00
#
_symmetry.space_group_name_H-M   'P 1'
#
loop_
_entity.id
_entity.type
_entity.pdbx_description
1 polymer ?
#
loop_
_entity_poly.entity_id
_entity_poly.type
_entity_poly.pdbx_seq_one_letter_code
_entity_poly.pdbx_strand_id
1 'polypeptide(L)' 'VEAEEPAAEEAKEDAASDESADESAEQESRDCPICGTSNAHDATTCIACNYTFE' A
#
# COMPACT_ATOMS: atom_id res chain seq x y z
N VAL A 1 -2.51 -30.99 -48.18
CA VAL A 1 -3.43 -30.61 -47.10
C VAL A 1 -2.62 -30.59 -45.82
N GLU A 2 -1.85 -29.51 -45.63
CA GLU A 2 -2.26 -28.28 -44.89
C GLU A 2 -2.26 -28.61 -43.39
N ALA A 3 -1.30 -28.17 -42.56
CA ALA A 3 -0.96 -26.79 -42.22
C ALA A 3 -2.22 -25.95 -41.96
N GLU A 4 -2.82 -26.07 -40.78
CA GLU A 4 -3.61 -24.98 -40.17
C GLU A 4 -3.44 -24.99 -38.65
N GLU A 5 -3.41 -23.76 -38.16
CA GLU A 5 -2.97 -23.24 -36.87
C GLU A 5 -3.98 -23.45 -35.72
N PRO A 6 -3.55 -23.19 -34.47
CA PRO A 6 -4.34 -23.42 -33.26
C PRO A 6 -5.50 -22.42 -33.14
N ALA A 7 -6.66 -22.91 -32.70
CA ALA A 7 -7.86 -22.12 -32.48
C ALA A 7 -8.33 -22.19 -31.01
N ALA A 8 -8.95 -21.08 -30.60
CA ALA A 8 -9.68 -20.79 -29.35
C ALA A 8 -8.79 -20.26 -28.21
N GLU A 9 -8.57 -18.94 -28.15
CA GLU A 9 -9.47 -17.90 -27.63
C GLU A 9 -9.70 -17.94 -26.10
N GLU A 10 -9.19 -16.87 -25.49
CA GLU A 10 -9.79 -16.06 -24.43
C GLU A 10 -10.14 -16.70 -23.08
N ALA A 11 -9.25 -16.46 -22.10
CA ALA A 11 -9.63 -16.26 -20.71
C ALA A 11 -8.83 -15.10 -20.10
N LYS A 12 -9.20 -13.88 -20.49
CA LYS A 12 -9.47 -12.75 -19.57
C LYS A 12 -9.47 -13.15 -18.09
N GLU A 13 -8.35 -12.91 -17.42
CA GLU A 13 -8.34 -12.81 -15.96
C GLU A 13 -8.14 -11.34 -15.61
N ASP A 14 -9.31 -10.75 -15.41
CA ASP A 14 -9.61 -9.42 -14.96
C ASP A 14 -8.73 -9.01 -13.77
N ALA A 15 -8.11 -7.84 -13.91
CA ALA A 15 -7.47 -7.13 -12.83
C ALA A 15 -8.53 -6.64 -11.84
N ALA A 16 -8.99 -7.51 -10.95
CA ALA A 16 -9.71 -7.11 -9.74
C ALA A 16 -8.68 -6.79 -8.65
N SER A 17 -8.00 -5.67 -8.85
CA SER A 17 -7.37 -4.88 -7.79
C SER A 17 -8.48 -4.22 -6.98
N ASP A 18 -9.06 -4.93 -6.02
CA ASP A 18 -9.90 -4.33 -4.96
C ASP A 18 -10.04 -5.31 -3.80
N GLU A 19 -9.02 -5.35 -2.93
CA GLU A 19 -9.24 -5.74 -1.53
C GLU A 19 -9.19 -4.43 -0.73
N SER A 20 -10.21 -3.61 -0.97
CA SER A 20 -10.62 -2.54 -0.06
C SER A 20 -11.18 -3.20 1.19
N ALA A 21 -10.28 -3.62 2.07
CA ALA A 21 -10.62 -4.31 3.31
C ALA A 21 -9.57 -4.00 4.37
N ASP A 22 -9.69 -2.81 4.98
CA ASP A 22 -9.80 -2.67 6.45
C ASP A 22 -10.02 -1.18 6.81
N GLU A 23 -11.25 -0.69 6.62
CA GLU A 23 -11.73 0.54 7.26
C GLU A 23 -11.90 0.30 8.78
N SER A 24 -10.81 0.02 9.48
CA SER A 24 -10.78 -0.12 10.94
C SER A 24 -9.48 0.48 11.48
N ALA A 25 -9.52 1.80 11.61
CA ALA A 25 -8.54 2.62 12.32
C ALA A 25 -7.16 2.69 11.66
N GLU A 26 -7.11 3.29 10.47
CA GLU A 26 -5.91 3.94 9.95
C GLU A 26 -5.53 5.10 10.91
N GLN A 27 -4.91 4.76 12.03
CA GLN A 27 -4.14 5.72 12.81
C GLN A 27 -2.94 6.05 11.92
N GLU A 28 -3.11 7.04 11.04
CA GLU A 28 -2.13 7.42 10.04
C GLU A 28 -0.77 7.66 10.71
N SER A 29 0.16 6.72 10.54
CA SER A 29 1.51 6.88 11.06
C SER A 29 2.14 8.11 10.41
N ARG A 30 2.83 8.94 11.19
CA ARG A 30 3.53 10.11 10.68
C ARG A 30 5.04 9.91 10.67
N ASP A 31 5.68 10.37 9.62
CA ASP A 31 7.14 10.34 9.53
C ASP A 31 7.77 11.59 10.16
N CYS A 32 8.87 11.39 10.86
CA CYS A 32 9.59 12.49 11.48
C CYS A 32 10.29 13.35 10.41
N PRO A 33 10.05 14.68 10.35
CA PRO A 33 10.69 15.55 9.35
C PRO A 33 12.20 15.73 9.60
N ILE A 34 12.70 15.34 10.79
CA ILE A 34 14.11 15.49 11.17
C ILE A 34 14.92 14.24 10.79
N CYS A 35 14.38 13.04 11.01
CA CYS A 35 15.13 11.79 10.84
C CYS A 35 14.44 10.72 9.98
N GLY A 36 13.21 10.96 9.50
CA GLY A 36 12.45 10.05 8.66
C GLY A 36 11.87 8.82 9.37
N THR A 37 11.99 8.72 10.69
CA THR A 37 11.41 7.60 11.45
C THR A 37 9.89 7.73 11.50
N SER A 38 9.16 6.65 11.22
CA SER A 38 7.70 6.58 11.38
C SER A 38 7.31 6.49 12.86
N ASN A 39 6.30 7.28 13.26
CA ASN A 39 5.78 7.35 14.63
C ASN A 39 4.25 7.20 14.59
N ALA A 40 3.65 6.91 15.74
CA ALA A 40 2.19 6.99 15.89
C ALA A 40 1.69 8.41 15.58
N HIS A 41 0.49 8.52 15.00
CA HIS A 41 -0.15 9.80 14.68
C HIS A 41 -0.18 10.75 15.90
N ASP A 42 -0.45 10.17 17.07
CA ASP A 42 -0.66 10.89 18.34
C ASP A 42 0.63 11.10 19.16
N ALA A 43 1.78 10.64 18.67
CA ALA A 43 3.03 10.70 19.42
C ALA A 43 3.56 12.13 19.53
N THR A 44 3.56 12.77 20.70
CA THR A 44 4.04 14.17 20.85
C THR A 44 5.53 14.37 20.53
N THR A 45 6.33 13.30 20.57
CA THR A 45 7.77 13.33 20.30
C THR A 45 8.23 12.13 19.48
N CYS A 46 9.23 12.31 18.62
CA CYS A 46 9.80 11.24 17.81
C CYS A 46 10.56 10.24 18.68
N ILE A 47 10.24 8.94 18.52
CA ILE A 47 10.86 7.85 19.29
C ILE A 47 12.37 7.71 19.04
N ALA A 48 12.84 8.12 17.86
CA ALA A 48 14.25 7.98 17.48
C ALA A 48 15.11 9.20 17.86
N CYS A 49 14.63 10.41 17.57
CA CYS A 49 15.43 11.63 17.71
C CYS A 49 14.94 12.62 18.78
N ASN A 50 13.83 12.32 19.46
CA ASN A 50 13.19 13.19 20.46
C ASN A 50 12.74 14.57 19.94
N TYR A 51 12.60 14.74 18.62
CA TYR A 51 11.95 15.92 18.05
C TYR A 51 10.51 16.03 18.54
N THR A 52 10.11 17.20 19.03
CA THR A 52 8.72 17.47 19.43
C THR A 52 7.94 17.95 18.23
N PHE A 53 6.82 17.30 17.95
CA PHE A 53 5.98 17.67 16.82
C PHE A 53 4.97 18.75 17.26
N GLU A 54 4.83 19.81 16.46
CA GLU A 54 3.91 20.95 16.68
C GLU A 54 2.57 20.79 15.94
#